data_AF-A0A8S0FL78-F1
#
_entry.id   AF-A0A8S0FL78-F1
#
_cell.length_a   1.000
_cell.length_b   1.000
_cell.length_c   1.000
_cell.angle_alpha   90.00
_cell.angle_beta   90.00
_cell.angle_gamma   90.00
#
_symmetry.space_group_name_H-M   'P 1'
#
loop_
_entity.id
_entity.type
_entity.pdbx_description
1 polymer ?
#
loop_
_entity_poly.entity_id
_entity_poly.type
_entity_poly.pdbx_seq_one_letter_code
_entity_poly.pdbx_strand_id
1 'polypeptide(L)'
;MWGHRPSAAKPVAIAKAAGKPVIRLEDGFVRSLDLGVNGEPPLSLVVDDCCIYYDASKPSALEKLVQDKAGNTALISQAREAMHTIVTGDLSKYNLAPAFVADESERSDIVLVVDQTFNDMSVTYGNARPA
;
A
#
# COMPACT_ATOMS: atom_id res chain seq x y z
N MET A 1 -3.85 -9.68 -11.88
CA MET A 1 -3.88 -10.60 -10.71
C MET A 1 -3.87 -9.78 -9.44
N TRP A 2 -4.39 -10.27 -8.32
CA TRP A 2 -4.34 -9.53 -7.04
C TRP A 2 -3.07 -9.85 -6.25
N GLY A 3 -2.16 -8.88 -6.15
CA GLY A 3 -0.90 -8.98 -5.42
C GLY A 3 -0.14 -10.29 -5.69
N HIS A 4 0.37 -10.90 -4.62
CA HIS A 4 0.93 -12.26 -4.55
C HIS A 4 0.00 -13.25 -3.84
N ARG A 5 -1.31 -13.03 -3.86
CA ARG A 5 -2.26 -14.00 -3.30
C ARG A 5 -2.04 -15.38 -3.93
N PRO A 6 -2.27 -16.49 -3.20
CA PRO A 6 -2.07 -17.84 -3.74
C PRO A 6 -2.82 -18.10 -5.07
N SER A 7 -4.00 -17.48 -5.24
CA SER A 7 -4.79 -17.54 -6.48
C SER A 7 -4.09 -16.93 -7.70
N ALA A 8 -3.09 -16.04 -7.51
CA ALA A 8 -2.33 -15.43 -8.59
C ALA A 8 -1.29 -16.39 -9.21
N ALA A 9 -0.88 -17.46 -8.53
CA ALA A 9 0.22 -18.31 -8.98
C ALA A 9 -0.05 -18.99 -10.34
N LYS A 10 -1.21 -19.65 -10.50
CA LYS A 10 -1.56 -20.35 -11.75
C LYS A 10 -1.72 -19.37 -12.92
N PRO A 11 -2.50 -18.27 -12.79
CA PRO A 11 -2.63 -17.31 -13.90
C PRO A 11 -1.31 -16.63 -14.29
N VAL A 12 -0.43 -16.35 -13.32
CA VAL A 12 0.91 -15.80 -13.62
C VAL A 12 1.76 -16.80 -14.40
N ALA A 13 1.73 -18.08 -14.03
CA ALA A 13 2.46 -19.11 -14.78
C ALA A 13 1.96 -19.25 -16.22
N ILE A 14 0.63 -19.22 -16.42
CA ILE A 14 0.01 -19.26 -17.75
C ILE A 14 0.42 -18.03 -18.58
N ALA A 15 0.32 -16.82 -18.02
CA ALA A 15 0.70 -15.59 -18.72
C ALA A 15 2.17 -15.63 -19.15
N LYS A 16 3.07 -16.08 -18.26
CA LYS A 16 4.49 -16.24 -18.58
C LYS A 16 4.74 -17.26 -19.69
N ALA A 17 4.10 -18.42 -19.63
CA ALA A 17 4.21 -19.46 -20.67
C ALA A 17 3.71 -18.96 -22.03
N ALA A 18 2.72 -18.07 -22.05
CA ALA A 18 2.17 -17.44 -23.24
C ALA A 18 2.91 -16.15 -23.67
N GLY A 19 4.00 -15.77 -22.99
CA GLY A 19 4.74 -14.54 -23.29
C GLY A 19 3.91 -13.26 -23.09
N LYS A 20 2.93 -13.27 -22.18
CA LYS A 20 2.05 -12.13 -21.89
C LYS A 20 2.51 -11.38 -20.64
N PRO A 21 2.35 -10.04 -20.62
CA PRO A 21 2.65 -9.24 -19.43
C PRO A 21 1.72 -9.62 -18.27
N VAL A 22 2.22 -9.43 -17.04
CA VAL A 22 1.47 -9.68 -15.81
C VAL A 22 1.25 -8.35 -15.11
N ILE A 23 -0.01 -7.97 -14.94
CA ILE A 23 -0.40 -6.83 -14.11
C ILE A 23 -0.80 -7.35 -12.73
N ARG A 24 -0.27 -6.72 -11.68
CA ARG A 24 -0.63 -6.94 -10.28
C ARG A 24 -1.45 -5.76 -9.79
N LEU A 25 -2.58 -6.07 -9.18
CA LEU A 25 -3.51 -5.12 -8.58
C LEU A 25 -3.44 -5.25 -7.06
N GLU A 26 -3.60 -4.13 -6.36
CA GLU A 26 -3.84 -4.08 -4.92
C GLU A 26 -4.75 -2.91 -4.59
N ASP A 27 -5.25 -2.88 -3.35
CA ASP A 27 -5.92 -1.70 -2.82
C ASP A 27 -5.00 -0.47 -2.89
N GLY A 28 -5.57 0.69 -3.22
CA GLY A 28 -4.91 1.98 -3.12
C GLY A 28 -4.54 2.35 -1.68
N PHE A 29 -3.60 3.27 -1.53
CA PHE A 29 -3.15 3.76 -0.22
C PHE A 29 -4.24 4.53 0.55
N VAL A 30 -5.15 5.20 -0.16
CA VAL A 30 -6.43 5.73 0.35
C VAL A 30 -7.52 4.92 -0.33
N ARG A 31 -8.19 4.03 0.41
CA ARG A 31 -9.01 2.98 -0.19
C ARG A 31 -10.50 3.27 -0.12
N SER A 32 -11.04 3.51 1.07
CA SER A 32 -12.48 3.54 1.31
C SER A 32 -12.83 4.13 2.67
N LEU A 33 -14.14 4.23 2.97
CA LEU A 33 -14.61 4.54 4.32
C LEU A 33 -14.42 3.31 5.23
N ASP A 34 -15.13 2.22 4.95
CA ASP A 34 -15.05 0.99 5.74
C ASP A 34 -13.96 0.02 5.25
N LEU A 35 -13.69 -1.02 6.03
CA LEU A 35 -12.69 -2.05 5.77
C LEU A 35 -13.04 -2.91 4.56
N GLY A 36 -12.02 -3.33 3.83
CA GLY A 36 -12.21 -4.27 2.70
C GLY A 36 -12.71 -5.64 3.13
N VAL A 37 -12.39 -6.07 4.34
CA VAL A 37 -12.90 -7.34 4.91
C VAL A 37 -14.42 -7.30 5.18
N ASN A 38 -15.00 -6.10 5.29
CA ASN A 38 -16.45 -5.90 5.44
C ASN A 38 -17.17 -5.84 4.09
N GLY A 39 -16.46 -5.99 2.97
CA GLY A 39 -17.02 -5.96 1.62
C GLY A 39 -17.07 -4.58 0.96
N GLU A 40 -16.56 -3.54 1.62
CA GLU A 40 -16.52 -2.19 1.07
C GLU A 40 -15.65 -2.15 -0.20
N PRO A 41 -16.16 -1.65 -1.35
CA PRO A 41 -15.40 -1.59 -2.58
C PRO A 41 -14.26 -0.56 -2.50
N PRO A 42 -13.13 -0.77 -3.20
CA PRO A 42 -12.05 0.20 -3.23
C PRO A 42 -12.40 1.39 -4.14
N LEU A 43 -12.18 2.61 -3.65
CA LEU A 43 -12.23 3.86 -4.44
C LEU A 43 -10.92 4.11 -5.22
N SER A 44 -9.85 3.41 -4.85
CA SER A 44 -8.54 3.48 -5.47
C SER A 44 -7.88 2.11 -5.55
N LEU A 45 -7.18 1.84 -6.65
CA LEU A 45 -6.40 0.63 -6.88
C LEU A 45 -4.98 1.01 -7.32
N VAL A 46 -3.99 0.27 -6.81
CA VAL A 46 -2.65 0.26 -7.41
C VAL A 46 -2.65 -0.70 -8.58
N VAL A 47 -2.08 -0.26 -9.70
CA VAL A 47 -1.89 -1.06 -10.91
C VAL A 47 -0.40 -1.11 -11.22
N ASP A 48 0.21 -2.27 -11.05
CA ASP A 48 1.64 -2.46 -11.25
C ASP A 48 1.91 -3.47 -12.35
N ASP A 49 2.63 -3.05 -13.40
CA ASP A 49 2.99 -3.86 -14.56
C ASP A 49 4.40 -4.47 -14.47
N CYS A 50 5.13 -4.20 -13.37
CA CYS A 50 6.48 -4.66 -13.12
C CYS A 50 6.51 -5.69 -11.97
N CYS A 51 6.25 -5.23 -10.75
CA CYS A 51 6.25 -6.00 -9.51
C CYS A 51 5.48 -5.22 -8.45
N ILE A 52 4.70 -5.87 -7.59
CA ILE A 52 3.85 -5.13 -6.63
C ILE A 52 4.69 -4.39 -5.57
N TYR A 53 4.27 -3.20 -5.15
CA TYR A 53 5.06 -2.24 -4.32
C TYR A 53 5.67 -2.81 -3.03
N TYR A 54 5.08 -3.86 -2.45
CA TYR A 54 5.58 -4.47 -1.21
C TYR A 54 6.59 -5.60 -1.45
N ASP A 55 6.86 -5.98 -2.70
CA ASP A 55 7.84 -7.02 -3.03
C ASP A 55 9.22 -6.41 -3.25
N ALA A 56 10.04 -6.50 -2.21
CA ALA A 56 11.40 -5.96 -2.18
C ALA A 56 12.42 -6.81 -2.95
N SER A 57 12.03 -7.94 -3.53
CA SER A 57 12.97 -8.81 -4.26
C SER A 57 13.34 -8.27 -5.65
N LYS A 58 12.60 -7.29 -6.19
CA LYS A 58 12.75 -6.77 -7.55
C LYS A 58 12.13 -5.36 -7.68
N PRO A 59 12.58 -4.55 -8.64
CA PRO A 59 11.99 -3.23 -8.88
C PRO A 59 10.49 -3.31 -9.20
N SER A 60 9.71 -2.45 -8.54
CA SER A 60 8.28 -2.22 -8.81
C SER A 60 8.07 -1.06 -9.78
N ALA A 61 6.85 -0.89 -10.32
CA ALA A 61 6.52 0.31 -11.08
C ALA A 61 6.58 1.55 -10.19
N LEU A 62 6.15 1.43 -8.92
CA LEU A 62 6.29 2.49 -7.92
C LEU A 62 7.75 2.89 -7.71
N GLU A 63 8.68 1.93 -7.59
CA GLU A 63 10.11 2.22 -7.41
C GLU A 63 10.67 3.04 -8.58
N LYS A 64 10.29 2.70 -9.82
CA LYS A 64 10.67 3.46 -11.02
C LYS A 64 10.06 4.87 -11.00
N LEU A 65 8.80 5.02 -10.60
CA LEU A 65 8.15 6.33 -10.47
C LEU A 65 8.84 7.20 -9.41
N VAL A 66 9.24 6.63 -8.29
CA VAL A 66 9.99 7.35 -7.23
C VAL A 66 11.38 7.78 -7.73
N GLN A 67 11.99 7.02 -8.62
CA GLN A 67 13.27 7.36 -9.26
C GLN A 67 13.13 8.47 -10.32
N ASP A 68 11.97 8.62 -10.96
CA ASP A 68 11.68 9.70 -11.91
C ASP A 68 11.51 11.06 -11.20
N LYS A 69 12.64 11.68 -10.85
CA LYS A 69 12.66 12.97 -10.13
C LYS A 69 12.03 14.10 -10.95
N ALA A 70 12.16 14.08 -12.27
CA ALA A 70 11.60 15.11 -13.13
C ALA A 70 10.06 15.04 -13.12
N GLY A 71 9.49 13.84 -13.30
CA GLY A 71 8.05 13.61 -13.21
C GLY A 71 7.47 14.00 -11.84
N ASN A 72 8.16 13.63 -10.76
CA ASN A 72 7.72 13.98 -9.40
C ASN A 72 7.80 15.48 -9.11
N THR A 73 8.84 16.17 -9.60
CA THR A 73 9.01 17.61 -9.38
C THR A 73 7.87 18.40 -10.02
N ALA A 74 7.37 17.96 -11.18
CA ALA A 74 6.23 18.58 -11.86
C ALA A 74 4.91 18.49 -11.06
N LEU A 75 4.83 17.61 -10.05
CA LEU A 75 3.63 17.38 -9.23
C LEU A 75 3.77 17.89 -7.79
N ILE A 76 4.83 18.64 -7.46
CA ILE A 76 5.15 19.02 -6.07
C ILE A 76 4.06 19.84 -5.38
N SER A 77 3.35 20.71 -6.13
CA SER A 77 2.22 21.48 -5.60
C SER A 77 1.07 20.57 -5.17
N GLN A 78 0.67 19.66 -6.05
CA GLN A 78 -0.41 18.71 -5.78
C GLN A 78 -0.04 17.76 -4.65
N ALA A 79 1.22 17.29 -4.61
CA ALA A 79 1.71 16.43 -3.54
C ALA A 79 1.61 17.15 -2.17
N ARG A 80 2.02 18.43 -2.09
CA ARG A 80 1.92 19.21 -0.85
C ARG A 80 0.48 19.43 -0.41
N GLU A 81 -0.41 19.75 -1.33
CA GLU A 81 -1.84 19.93 -1.05
C GLU A 81 -2.49 18.64 -0.55
N ALA A 82 -2.22 17.52 -1.22
CA ALA A 82 -2.73 16.21 -0.83
C ALA A 82 -2.17 15.78 0.54
N MET A 83 -0.87 15.94 0.79
CA MET A 83 -0.26 15.66 2.09
C MET A 83 -0.88 16.50 3.20
N HIS A 84 -1.07 17.80 2.96
CA HIS A 84 -1.72 18.69 3.93
C HIS A 84 -3.14 18.21 4.24
N THR A 85 -3.92 17.89 3.21
CA THR A 85 -5.30 17.42 3.35
C THR A 85 -5.38 16.09 4.09
N ILE A 86 -4.48 15.15 3.81
CA ILE A 86 -4.42 13.85 4.49
C ILE A 86 -4.13 14.05 5.98
N VAL A 87 -3.15 14.89 6.32
CA VAL A 87 -2.75 15.11 7.71
C VAL A 87 -3.79 15.91 8.49
N THR A 88 -4.33 17.00 7.94
CA THR A 88 -5.30 17.85 8.67
C THR A 88 -6.71 17.28 8.67
N GLY A 89 -7.04 16.46 7.68
CA GLY A 89 -8.31 15.73 7.60
C GLY A 89 -8.32 14.39 8.32
N ASP A 90 -7.21 14.00 8.97
CA ASP A 90 -7.03 12.69 9.63
C ASP A 90 -7.40 11.51 8.71
N LEU A 91 -6.96 11.58 7.46
CA LEU A 91 -7.28 10.58 6.44
C LEU A 91 -6.26 9.43 6.46
N SER A 92 -6.75 8.22 6.22
CA SER A 92 -5.96 6.99 6.18
C SER A 92 -6.46 6.06 5.06
N LYS A 93 -5.99 4.80 5.06
CA LYS A 93 -6.45 3.77 4.13
C LYS A 93 -7.95 3.49 4.31
N TYR A 94 -8.40 3.48 5.55
CA TYR A 94 -9.78 3.30 5.99
C TYR A 94 -10.15 4.45 6.92
N ASN A 95 -11.37 4.99 6.81
CA ASN A 95 -11.71 6.33 7.31
C ASN A 95 -12.98 6.35 8.19
N LEU A 96 -13.29 5.25 8.87
CA LEU A 96 -14.38 5.17 9.87
C LEU A 96 -13.90 5.15 11.33
N ALA A 97 -12.59 5.03 11.57
CA ALA A 97 -12.06 5.05 12.93
C ALA A 97 -12.25 6.45 13.56
N PRO A 98 -12.69 6.55 14.83
CA PRO A 98 -12.73 7.82 15.52
C PRO A 98 -11.31 8.30 15.84
N ALA A 99 -11.14 9.62 15.96
CA ALA A 99 -9.88 10.21 16.39
C ALA A 99 -9.47 9.69 17.77
N PHE A 100 -8.17 9.46 17.95
CA PHE A 100 -7.58 9.10 19.24
C PHE A 100 -7.65 10.30 20.21
N VAL A 101 -7.98 10.04 21.46
CA VAL A 101 -7.98 11.03 22.54
C VAL A 101 -6.93 10.59 23.57
N ALA A 102 -5.86 11.36 23.70
CA ALA A 102 -4.83 11.11 24.71
C ALA A 102 -5.33 11.46 26.11
N ASP A 103 -4.86 10.73 27.12
CA ASP A 103 -5.02 11.09 28.53
C ASP A 103 -3.89 12.07 28.92
N GLU A 104 -4.22 13.16 29.61
CA GLU A 104 -3.25 14.19 30.05
C GLU A 104 -2.20 13.64 31.03
N SER A 105 -2.43 12.47 31.62
CA SER A 105 -1.48 11.77 32.50
C SER A 105 -0.41 10.96 31.74
N GLU A 106 -0.49 10.88 30.41
CA GLU A 106 0.48 10.15 29.59
C GLU A 106 1.82 10.90 29.45
N ARG A 107 2.90 10.14 29.60
CA ARG A 107 4.27 10.65 29.66
C ARG A 107 4.74 11.14 28.29
N SER A 108 5.75 12.02 28.27
CA SER A 108 6.35 12.58 27.06
C SER A 108 7.20 11.62 26.22
N ASP A 109 7.49 10.41 26.74
CA ASP A 109 8.42 9.45 26.12
C ASP A 109 7.67 8.22 25.61
N ILE A 110 6.88 8.41 24.54
CA ILE A 110 6.04 7.37 23.95
C ILE A 110 6.71 6.80 22.70
N VAL A 111 6.74 5.47 22.61
CA VAL A 111 7.14 4.73 21.41
C VAL A 111 5.92 3.98 20.87
N LEU A 112 5.54 4.27 19.63
CA LEU A 112 4.49 3.53 18.92
C LEU A 112 5.08 2.30 18.23
N VAL A 113 4.53 1.12 18.52
CA VAL A 113 4.83 -0.13 17.82
C VAL A 113 3.60 -0.50 17.00
N VAL A 114 3.76 -0.64 15.69
CA VAL A 114 2.67 -0.98 14.75
C VAL A 114 2.70 -2.47 14.46
N ASP A 115 1.63 -3.17 14.82
CA ASP A 115 1.43 -4.59 14.49
C ASP A 115 0.82 -4.76 13.09
N GLN A 116 0.93 -5.97 12.53
CA GLN A 116 0.39 -6.32 11.22
C GLN A 116 -0.41 -7.62 11.27
N THR A 117 -1.29 -7.80 10.27
CA THR A 117 -2.05 -9.05 10.16
C THR A 117 -1.11 -10.24 9.92
N PHE A 118 -1.35 -11.34 10.62
CA PHE A 118 -0.54 -12.54 10.46
C PHE A 118 -0.56 -13.03 9.01
N ASN A 119 0.61 -13.38 8.47
CA ASN A 119 0.83 -13.75 7.06
C ASN A 119 0.53 -12.64 6.03
N ASP A 120 0.61 -11.36 6.43
CA ASP A 120 0.59 -10.25 5.47
C ASP A 120 1.67 -10.48 4.39
N MET A 121 1.26 -10.32 3.13
CA MET A 121 2.16 -10.49 1.99
C MET A 121 3.27 -9.44 1.99
N SER A 122 3.01 -8.25 2.53
CA SER A 122 4.03 -7.20 2.68
C SER A 122 5.14 -7.58 3.66
N VAL A 123 4.83 -8.29 4.76
CA VAL A 123 5.85 -8.84 5.68
C VAL A 123 6.67 -9.91 4.99
N THR A 124 5.98 -10.82 4.29
CA THR A 124 6.61 -11.95 3.57
C THR A 124 7.56 -11.48 2.48
N TYR A 125 7.08 -10.60 1.61
CA TYR A 125 7.81 -10.14 0.42
C TYR A 125 8.66 -8.89 0.71
N GLY A 126 8.50 -8.28 1.87
CA GLY A 126 9.37 -7.23 2.42
C GLY A 126 10.57 -7.77 3.21
N ASN A 127 10.82 -9.09 3.19
CA ASN A 127 11.94 -9.75 3.88
C ASN A 127 11.94 -9.58 5.42
N ALA A 128 10.76 -9.43 6.03
CA ALA A 128 10.61 -9.23 7.48
C ALA A 128 10.17 -10.51 8.22
N ARG A 129 10.46 -11.69 7.66
CA ARG A 129 10.21 -12.96 8.34
C ARG A 129 11.34 -13.26 9.34
N PRO A 130 11.05 -13.95 10.46
CA PRO A 130 12.10 -14.50 11.32
C PRO A 130 13.06 -15.34 10.49
N ALA A 131 14.36 -15.21 10.77
CA ALA A 131 15.42 -16.00 10.13
C ALA A 131 15.30 -17.49 10.45
#